data_AF-A0A225AP84-F1
#
_entry.id   AF-A0A225AP84-F1
#
_cell.length_a   1.000
_cell.length_b   1.000
_cell.length_c   1.000
_cell.angle_alpha   90.00
_cell.angle_beta   90.00
_cell.angle_gamma   90.00
#
_symmetry.space_group_name_H-M   'P 1'
#
loop_
_entity.id
_entity.type
_entity.pdbx_description
1 polymer ?
#
loop_
_entity_poly.entity_id
_entity_poly.type
_entity_poly.pdbx_seq_one_letter_code
_entity_poly.pdbx_strand_id
1 'polypeptide(L)'
;MESDNPNTVGKKESPNLLERFEKVEKILQDQNDRLNKHEERLQDYDKRFEDLNSDQRLRDPGPLDQLIMDHNQRLAEYDQRLLELHREKMSLHASDLEKFGELASSNRKIHTMHGADIKTDFLVLKFLELEGKWVRMVLALDGFKTRYGISRDDYYKLRIHDAPYEIVFAFNTRSDMGYLHAYQSSAHKSTTLAGMCDEIITEWKEHISAPGERDYPRAVIEAKVEQIQLLL
;
A
#
# COMPACT_ATOMS: atom_id res chain seq x y z
N MET A 1 21.92 -86.02 -70.12
CA MET A 1 21.52 -84.62 -70.40
C MET A 1 21.33 -83.99 -69.03
N GLU A 2 22.38 -83.35 -68.54
CA GLU A 2 22.53 -81.88 -68.56
C GLU A 2 21.53 -81.25 -67.59
N SER A 3 22.02 -80.81 -66.42
CA SER A 3 22.32 -79.39 -66.07
C SER A 3 21.06 -78.72 -65.48
N ASP A 4 21.02 -77.92 -64.42
CA ASP A 4 22.01 -77.25 -63.60
C ASP A 4 21.33 -76.80 -62.28
N ASN A 5 22.16 -76.58 -61.26
CA ASN A 5 21.90 -75.89 -59.98
C ASN A 5 21.73 -74.34 -60.24
N PRO A 6 21.67 -73.41 -59.26
CA PRO A 6 21.12 -73.36 -57.88
C PRO A 6 20.17 -72.13 -57.69
N ASN A 7 19.48 -71.99 -56.55
CA ASN A 7 19.72 -70.82 -55.67
C ASN A 7 18.90 -70.82 -54.37
N THR A 8 19.67 -70.93 -53.28
CA THR A 8 19.58 -70.15 -52.03
C THR A 8 18.24 -70.08 -51.30
N VAL A 9 17.97 -71.12 -50.50
CA VAL A 9 17.15 -70.98 -49.30
C VAL A 9 18.07 -70.54 -48.16
N GLY A 10 17.96 -69.26 -47.79
CA GLY A 10 18.57 -68.74 -46.57
C GLY A 10 18.06 -69.51 -45.36
N LYS A 11 18.97 -70.13 -44.62
CA LYS A 11 18.72 -70.72 -43.31
C LYS A 11 18.07 -69.68 -42.39
N LYS A 12 16.80 -69.88 -42.03
CA LYS A 12 16.29 -69.46 -40.72
C LYS A 12 16.33 -70.70 -39.84
N GLU A 13 17.34 -70.77 -38.97
CA GLU A 13 17.29 -71.70 -37.85
C GLU A 13 16.10 -71.29 -36.97
N SER A 14 15.04 -72.08 -37.05
CA SER A 14 13.90 -71.97 -36.15
C SER A 14 14.40 -72.25 -34.74
N PRO A 15 14.21 -71.33 -33.77
CA PRO A 15 14.69 -71.55 -32.41
C PRO A 15 14.10 -72.83 -31.83
N ASN A 16 14.98 -73.64 -31.23
CA ASN A 16 14.64 -74.93 -30.64
C ASN A 16 13.51 -74.74 -29.61
N LEU A 17 12.53 -75.64 -29.60
CA LEU A 17 11.38 -75.60 -28.67
C LEU A 17 11.84 -75.47 -27.21
N LEU A 18 12.96 -76.09 -26.86
CA LEU A 18 13.55 -76.04 -25.53
C LEU A 18 13.97 -74.61 -25.12
N GLU A 19 14.62 -73.87 -26.01
CA GLU A 19 15.01 -72.46 -25.76
C GLU A 19 13.80 -71.55 -25.59
N ARG A 20 12.67 -71.86 -26.24
CA ARG A 20 11.41 -71.12 -26.05
C ARG A 20 10.81 -71.40 -24.68
N PHE A 21 10.85 -72.64 -24.19
CA PHE A 21 10.39 -72.99 -22.85
C PHE A 21 11.24 -72.32 -21.76
N GLU A 22 12.57 -72.40 -21.86
CA GLU A 22 13.48 -71.74 -20.92
C GLU A 22 13.28 -70.22 -20.88
N LYS A 23 13.03 -69.61 -22.06
CA LYS A 23 12.72 -68.18 -22.14
C LYS A 23 11.38 -67.82 -21.48
N VAL A 24 10.37 -68.69 -21.62
CA VAL A 24 9.06 -68.49 -20.97
C VAL A 24 9.17 -68.64 -19.46
N GLU A 25 9.89 -69.66 -18.96
CA GLU A 25 10.13 -69.81 -17.51
C GLU A 25 10.85 -68.60 -16.92
N LYS A 26 11.88 -68.09 -17.62
CA LYS A 26 12.59 -66.88 -17.18
C LYS A 26 11.69 -65.64 -17.15
N ILE A 27 10.80 -65.49 -18.12
CA ILE A 27 9.82 -64.40 -18.15
C ILE A 27 8.82 -64.54 -17.00
N LEU A 28 8.32 -65.74 -16.73
CA LEU A 28 7.40 -65.99 -15.62
C LEU A 28 8.06 -65.71 -14.27
N GLN A 29 9.33 -66.10 -14.10
CA GLN A 29 10.08 -65.80 -12.88
C GLN A 29 10.28 -64.29 -12.69
N ASP A 30 10.68 -63.56 -13.75
CA ASP A 30 10.84 -62.10 -13.69
C ASP A 30 9.50 -61.39 -13.42
N GLN A 31 8.40 -61.88 -13.99
CA GLN A 31 7.06 -61.36 -13.72
C GLN A 31 6.64 -61.60 -12.27
N ASN A 32 6.96 -62.77 -11.71
CA ASN A 32 6.66 -63.09 -10.31
C ASN A 32 7.47 -62.22 -9.34
N ASP A 33 8.75 -62.01 -9.60
CA ASP A 33 9.61 -61.14 -8.80
C ASP A 33 9.14 -59.67 -8.84
N ARG A 34 8.66 -59.23 -10.01
CA ARG A 34 8.07 -57.89 -10.15
C ARG A 34 6.75 -57.75 -9.40
N LEU A 35 5.89 -58.77 -9.42
CA LEU A 35 4.64 -58.80 -8.66
C LEU A 35 4.91 -58.70 -7.16
N ASN A 36 5.85 -59.49 -6.64
CA ASN A 36 6.23 -59.43 -5.22
C ASN A 36 6.72 -58.03 -4.81
N LYS A 37 7.58 -57.40 -5.63
CA LYS A 37 8.03 -56.01 -5.40
C LYS A 37 6.92 -54.96 -5.51
N HIS A 38 5.85 -55.25 -6.26
CA HIS A 38 4.68 -54.38 -6.31
C HIS A 38 3.83 -54.54 -5.07
N GLU A 39 3.65 -55.77 -4.58
CA GLU A 39 2.91 -56.06 -3.36
C GLU A 39 3.58 -55.47 -2.11
N GLU A 40 4.90 -55.58 -1.98
CA GLU A 40 5.67 -54.92 -0.90
C GLU A 40 5.51 -53.39 -0.91
N ARG A 41 5.51 -52.76 -2.11
CA ARG A 41 5.29 -51.32 -2.23
C ARG A 41 3.87 -50.91 -1.87
N LEU A 42 2.88 -51.72 -2.22
CA LEU A 42 1.49 -51.45 -1.85
C LEU A 42 1.32 -51.54 -0.33
N GLN A 43 1.94 -52.51 0.33
CA GLN A 43 1.93 -52.61 1.79
C GLN A 43 2.63 -51.41 2.46
N ASP A 44 3.74 -50.92 1.90
CA ASP A 44 4.40 -49.70 2.39
C ASP A 44 3.52 -48.45 2.19
N TYR A 45 2.79 -48.36 1.06
CA TYR A 45 1.85 -47.26 0.83
C TYR A 45 0.66 -47.30 1.78
N ASP A 46 0.06 -48.48 2.01
CA ASP A 46 -1.06 -48.63 2.94
C ASP A 46 -0.64 -48.24 4.36
N LYS A 47 0.55 -48.68 4.80
CA LYS A 47 1.08 -48.34 6.11
C LYS A 47 1.34 -46.83 6.26
N ARG A 48 1.93 -46.19 5.25
CA ARG A 48 2.12 -44.72 5.25
C ARG A 48 0.79 -43.97 5.25
N PHE A 49 -0.22 -44.51 4.58
CA PHE A 49 -1.55 -43.92 4.56
C PHE A 49 -2.23 -44.04 5.92
N GLU A 50 -2.12 -45.19 6.58
CA GLU A 50 -2.58 -45.38 7.97
C GLU A 50 -1.85 -44.45 8.95
N ASP A 51 -0.52 -44.35 8.84
CA ASP A 51 0.29 -43.45 9.67
C ASP A 51 -0.15 -41.99 9.50
N LEU A 52 -0.34 -41.52 8.26
CA LEU A 52 -0.86 -40.17 7.95
C LEU A 52 -2.28 -39.94 8.49
N ASN A 53 -3.14 -40.96 8.42
CA ASN A 53 -4.53 -40.85 8.84
C ASN A 53 -4.70 -40.97 10.37
N SER A 54 -3.68 -41.52 11.04
CA SER A 54 -3.57 -41.62 12.51
C SER A 54 -2.88 -40.42 13.16
N ASP A 55 -2.22 -39.55 12.38
CA ASP A 55 -1.64 -38.30 12.86
C ASP A 55 -2.75 -37.35 13.32
N GLN A 56 -2.99 -37.32 14.63
CA GLN A 56 -4.05 -36.56 15.30
C GLN A 56 -3.99 -35.05 15.02
N ARG A 57 -2.84 -34.53 14.56
CA ARG A 57 -2.66 -33.12 14.18
C ARG A 57 -3.54 -32.69 12.99
N LEU A 58 -4.00 -33.63 12.17
CA LEU A 58 -4.92 -33.37 11.04
C LEU A 58 -6.41 -33.54 11.41
N ARG A 59 -6.72 -34.13 12.57
CA ARG A 59 -8.11 -34.42 12.98
C ARG A 59 -8.72 -33.40 13.94
N ASP A 60 -7.90 -32.55 14.56
CA ASP A 60 -8.36 -31.55 15.52
C ASP A 60 -8.13 -30.14 14.94
N PRO A 61 -9.04 -29.64 14.07
CA PRO A 61 -8.96 -28.27 13.56
C PRO A 61 -9.23 -27.22 14.66
N GLY A 62 -9.74 -27.64 15.83
CA GLY A 62 -10.10 -26.77 16.95
C GLY A 62 -9.03 -25.74 17.34
N PRO A 63 -7.75 -26.10 17.55
CA PRO A 63 -6.71 -25.13 17.91
C PRO A 63 -6.37 -24.14 16.79
N LEU A 64 -6.44 -24.56 15.52
CA LEU A 64 -6.17 -23.69 14.37
C LEU A 64 -7.34 -22.76 14.10
N ASP A 65 -8.57 -23.27 14.14
CA ASP A 65 -9.79 -22.47 13.98
C ASP A 65 -9.92 -21.46 15.12
N GLN A 66 -9.61 -21.86 16.36
CA GLN A 66 -9.59 -20.94 17.51
C GLN A 66 -8.50 -19.85 17.35
N LEU A 67 -7.33 -20.20 16.81
CA LEU A 67 -6.27 -19.23 16.53
C LEU A 67 -6.67 -18.25 15.41
N ILE A 68 -7.34 -18.74 14.35
CA ILE A 68 -7.88 -17.89 13.27
C ILE A 68 -8.96 -16.96 13.81
N MET A 69 -9.86 -17.45 14.66
CA MET A 69 -10.90 -16.64 15.30
C MET A 69 -10.30 -15.56 16.21
N ASP A 70 -9.32 -15.90 17.06
CA ASP A 70 -8.61 -14.94 17.92
C ASP A 70 -7.89 -13.88 17.06
N HIS A 71 -7.23 -14.29 15.99
CA HIS A 71 -6.55 -13.37 15.09
C HIS A 71 -7.53 -12.41 14.40
N ASN A 72 -8.65 -12.92 13.88
CA ASN A 72 -9.69 -12.10 13.26
C ASN A 72 -10.33 -11.14 14.24
N GLN A 73 -10.55 -11.56 15.49
CA GLN A 73 -11.05 -10.69 16.55
C GLN A 73 -10.05 -9.56 16.83
N ARG A 74 -8.76 -9.87 16.98
CA ARG A 74 -7.72 -8.86 17.20
C ARG A 74 -7.59 -7.90 16.02
N LEU A 75 -7.72 -8.38 14.78
CA LEU A 75 -7.76 -7.51 13.59
C LEU A 75 -8.95 -6.55 13.64
N ALA A 76 -10.14 -7.03 13.98
CA ALA A 76 -11.33 -6.17 14.13
C ALA A 76 -11.15 -5.12 15.25
N GLU A 77 -10.52 -5.49 16.36
CA GLU A 77 -10.18 -4.56 17.45
C GLU A 77 -9.16 -3.50 17.00
N TYR A 78 -8.14 -3.89 16.21
CA TYR A 78 -7.19 -2.94 15.63
C TYR A 78 -7.85 -1.99 14.64
N ASP A 79 -8.71 -2.49 13.77
CA ASP A 79 -9.46 -1.68 12.80
C ASP A 79 -10.35 -0.66 13.51
N GLN A 80 -11.07 -1.10 14.55
CA GLN A 80 -11.89 -0.19 15.35
C GLN A 80 -11.02 0.89 16.01
N ARG A 81 -9.89 0.51 16.61
CA ARG A 81 -8.99 1.46 17.27
C ARG A 81 -8.38 2.46 16.27
N LEU A 82 -8.05 2.01 15.05
CA LEU A 82 -7.56 2.88 13.99
C LEU A 82 -8.63 3.90 13.56
N LEU A 83 -9.89 3.47 13.45
CA LEU A 83 -11.01 4.37 13.15
C LEU A 83 -11.24 5.41 14.26
N GLU A 84 -11.16 4.99 15.52
CA GLU A 84 -11.29 5.89 16.67
C GLU A 84 -10.17 6.94 16.69
N LEU A 85 -8.91 6.52 16.54
CA LEU A 85 -7.76 7.42 16.45
C LEU A 85 -7.87 8.37 15.25
N HIS A 86 -8.37 7.89 14.12
CA HIS A 86 -8.60 8.71 12.94
C HIS A 86 -9.66 9.79 13.20
N ARG A 87 -10.81 9.42 13.80
CA ARG A 87 -11.86 10.38 14.19
C ARG A 87 -11.36 11.39 15.20
N GLU A 88 -10.59 10.96 16.20
CA GLU A 88 -10.01 11.86 17.20
C GLU A 88 -9.07 12.87 16.53
N LYS A 89 -8.17 12.40 15.65
CA LYS A 89 -7.29 13.28 14.87
C LYS A 89 -8.08 14.27 14.03
N MET A 90 -9.10 13.82 13.29
CA MET A 90 -9.91 14.72 12.47
C MET A 90 -10.68 15.75 13.31
N SER A 91 -11.19 15.34 14.47
CA SER A 91 -11.88 16.26 15.38
C SER A 91 -10.94 17.29 16.01
N LEU A 92 -9.69 16.92 16.30
CA LEU A 92 -8.67 17.85 16.80
C LEU A 92 -8.35 18.92 15.75
N HIS A 93 -8.02 18.51 14.52
CA HIS A 93 -7.78 19.45 13.43
C HIS A 93 -9.00 20.32 13.13
N ALA A 94 -10.22 19.77 13.19
CA ALA A 94 -11.46 20.54 13.04
C ALA A 94 -11.55 21.64 14.09
N SER A 95 -11.28 21.30 15.34
CA SER A 95 -11.32 22.25 16.46
C SER A 95 -10.28 23.37 16.29
N ASP A 96 -9.10 23.05 15.75
CA ASP A 96 -8.10 24.06 15.44
C ASP A 96 -8.54 24.98 14.31
N LEU A 97 -9.09 24.45 13.21
CA LEU A 97 -9.66 25.27 12.12
C LEU A 97 -10.81 26.15 12.62
N GLU A 98 -11.72 25.61 13.44
CA GLU A 98 -12.84 26.37 14.00
C GLU A 98 -12.35 27.60 14.79
N LYS A 99 -11.27 27.47 15.59
CA LYS A 99 -10.65 28.62 16.28
C LYS A 99 -10.20 29.70 15.29
N PHE A 100 -9.63 29.32 14.14
CA PHE A 100 -9.27 30.30 13.11
C PHE A 100 -10.52 31.01 12.54
N GLY A 101 -11.61 30.29 12.33
CA GLY A 101 -12.87 30.86 11.81
C GLY A 101 -13.55 31.81 12.79
N GLU A 102 -13.67 31.43 14.06
CA GLU A 102 -14.22 32.29 15.12
C GLU A 102 -13.44 33.61 15.27
N LEU A 103 -12.14 33.56 14.97
CA LEU A 103 -11.21 34.68 15.14
C LEU A 103 -11.03 35.52 13.87
N ALA A 104 -11.38 35.01 12.69
CA ALA A 104 -11.59 35.89 11.52
C ALA A 104 -12.65 36.97 11.82
N SER A 105 -13.52 36.72 12.81
CA SER A 105 -14.53 37.66 13.31
C SER A 105 -14.07 38.48 14.54
N SER A 106 -12.89 38.24 15.13
CA SER A 106 -12.42 38.95 16.32
C SER A 106 -10.88 39.14 16.37
N ASN A 107 -10.40 40.35 16.68
CA ASN A 107 -8.98 40.78 16.69
C ASN A 107 -8.03 40.06 17.71
N ARG A 108 -8.25 38.78 18.04
CA ARG A 108 -7.39 38.03 18.97
C ARG A 108 -6.22 37.36 18.23
N LYS A 109 -5.08 37.23 18.91
CA LYS A 109 -3.93 36.47 18.40
C LYS A 109 -4.21 34.97 18.48
N ILE A 110 -3.90 34.24 17.40
CA ILE A 110 -4.02 32.79 17.32
C ILE A 110 -2.66 32.16 17.61
N HIS A 111 -2.68 31.10 18.42
CA HIS A 111 -1.56 30.21 18.60
C HIS A 111 -2.05 28.79 18.36
N THR A 112 -1.45 28.09 17.39
CA THR A 112 -1.66 26.65 17.27
C THR A 112 -0.62 25.90 18.08
N MET A 113 -1.02 24.77 18.65
CA MET A 113 -0.11 23.83 19.30
C MET A 113 0.51 22.86 18.27
N HIS A 114 -0.04 22.81 17.07
CA HIS A 114 0.33 21.87 16.02
C HIS A 114 0.66 22.62 14.72
N GLY A 115 1.62 22.08 13.98
CA GLY A 115 2.03 22.59 12.67
C GLY A 115 0.90 22.50 11.65
N ALA A 116 1.00 23.32 10.62
CA ALA A 116 0.06 23.33 9.51
C ALA A 116 0.21 22.08 8.64
N ASP A 117 -0.92 21.55 8.20
CA ASP A 117 -1.00 20.45 7.25
C ASP A 117 -2.23 20.67 6.37
N ILE A 118 -2.04 21.40 5.28
CA ILE A 118 -3.12 21.81 4.37
C ILE A 118 -3.88 20.62 3.78
N LYS A 119 -3.23 19.47 3.59
CA LYS A 119 -3.89 18.27 3.04
C LYS A 119 -4.77 17.63 4.10
N THR A 120 -4.25 17.43 5.32
CA THR A 120 -5.05 16.89 6.42
C THR A 120 -6.19 17.83 6.79
N ASP A 121 -5.92 19.13 6.91
CA ASP A 121 -6.93 20.15 7.22
C ASP A 121 -8.03 20.21 6.15
N PHE A 122 -7.70 19.94 4.88
CA PHE A 122 -8.72 19.80 3.84
C PHE A 122 -9.56 18.52 3.99
N LEU A 123 -8.94 17.39 4.36
CA LEU A 123 -9.67 16.14 4.64
C LEU A 123 -10.64 16.30 5.82
N VAL A 124 -10.29 17.13 6.79
CA VAL A 124 -11.16 17.48 7.92
C VAL A 124 -12.46 18.14 7.45
N LEU A 125 -12.39 19.03 6.46
CA LEU A 125 -13.59 19.65 5.89
C LEU A 125 -14.52 18.60 5.28
N LYS A 126 -13.97 17.63 4.53
CA LYS A 126 -14.72 16.50 3.98
C LYS A 126 -15.29 15.60 5.08
N PHE A 127 -14.51 15.36 6.13
CA PHE A 127 -14.94 14.57 7.27
C PHE A 127 -16.16 15.20 7.97
N LEU A 128 -16.13 16.52 8.22
CA LEU A 128 -17.26 17.25 8.81
C LEU A 128 -18.50 17.24 7.89
N GLU A 129 -18.29 17.35 6.57
CA GLU A 129 -19.37 17.24 5.57
C GLU A 129 -20.02 15.86 5.60
N LEU A 130 -19.22 14.78 5.62
CA LEU A 130 -19.70 13.40 5.70
C LEU A 130 -20.41 13.09 7.03
N GLU A 131 -19.97 13.68 8.14
CA GLU A 131 -20.64 13.55 9.44
C GLU A 131 -21.87 14.48 9.59
N GLY A 132 -22.19 15.30 8.59
CA GLY A 132 -23.33 16.22 8.63
C GLY A 132 -23.17 17.35 9.66
N LYS A 133 -21.94 17.67 10.07
CA LYS A 133 -21.62 18.69 11.10
C LYS A 133 -21.54 20.10 10.49
N TRP A 134 -22.63 20.56 9.87
CA TRP A 134 -22.66 21.80 9.07
C TRP A 134 -22.20 23.06 9.80
N VAL A 135 -22.61 23.25 11.06
CA VAL A 135 -22.20 24.43 11.86
C VAL A 135 -20.69 24.48 12.03
N ARG A 136 -20.08 23.34 12.40
CA ARG A 136 -18.63 23.22 12.54
C ARG A 136 -17.94 23.38 11.19
N MET A 137 -18.52 22.82 10.13
CA MET A 137 -17.98 22.91 8.77
C MET A 137 -17.85 24.37 8.30
N VAL A 138 -18.86 25.22 8.57
CA VAL A 138 -18.81 26.65 8.19
C VAL A 138 -17.64 27.35 8.89
N LEU A 139 -17.50 27.18 10.20
CA LEU A 139 -16.39 27.76 10.96
C LEU A 139 -15.04 27.21 10.49
N ALA A 140 -14.94 25.91 10.23
CA ALA A 140 -13.72 25.29 9.73
C ALA A 140 -13.35 25.77 8.32
N LEU A 141 -14.32 26.09 7.45
CA LEU A 141 -14.07 26.67 6.13
C LEU A 141 -13.46 28.07 6.22
N ASP A 142 -14.03 28.93 7.07
CA ASP A 142 -13.48 30.26 7.33
C ASP A 142 -12.09 30.16 7.97
N GLY A 143 -11.91 29.19 8.86
CA GLY A 143 -10.63 28.87 9.47
C GLY A 143 -9.57 28.41 8.47
N PHE A 144 -9.94 27.51 7.57
CA PHE A 144 -9.06 27.03 6.50
C PHE A 144 -8.60 28.18 5.61
N LYS A 145 -9.54 29.04 5.20
CA LYS A 145 -9.24 30.23 4.41
C LYS A 145 -8.32 31.19 5.15
N THR A 146 -8.56 31.40 6.44
CA THR A 146 -7.72 32.27 7.28
C THR A 146 -6.31 31.71 7.42
N ARG A 147 -6.19 30.40 7.68
CA ARG A 147 -4.92 29.73 7.92
C ARG A 147 -4.02 29.68 6.67
N TYR A 148 -4.60 29.34 5.52
CA TYR A 148 -3.84 29.09 4.28
C TYR A 148 -3.97 30.19 3.22
N GLY A 149 -4.83 31.18 3.43
CA GLY A 149 -5.06 32.27 2.47
C GLY A 149 -5.77 31.84 1.18
N ILE A 150 -6.35 30.63 1.14
CA ILE A 150 -7.05 30.08 -0.03
C ILE A 150 -8.39 29.45 0.38
N SER A 151 -9.41 29.52 -0.48
CA SER A 151 -10.69 28.87 -0.22
C SER A 151 -10.68 27.37 -0.53
N ARG A 152 -11.75 26.66 -0.13
CA ARG A 152 -11.99 25.26 -0.54
C ARG A 152 -11.97 25.09 -2.06
N ASP A 153 -12.55 26.04 -2.78
CA ASP A 153 -12.61 26.00 -4.25
C ASP A 153 -11.22 26.25 -4.87
N ASP A 154 -10.45 27.17 -4.29
CA ASP A 154 -9.07 27.40 -4.71
C ASP A 154 -8.19 26.18 -4.47
N TYR A 155 -8.39 25.42 -3.39
CA TYR A 155 -7.67 24.17 -3.15
C TYR A 155 -7.83 23.19 -4.33
N TYR A 156 -9.05 23.06 -4.87
CA TYR A 156 -9.30 22.23 -6.05
C TYR A 156 -8.74 22.85 -7.33
N LYS A 157 -8.99 24.14 -7.58
CA LYS A 157 -8.51 24.84 -8.79
C LYS A 157 -6.99 24.81 -8.90
N LEU A 158 -6.29 25.00 -7.78
CA LEU A 158 -4.84 24.97 -7.69
C LEU A 158 -4.27 23.54 -7.59
N ARG A 159 -5.11 22.51 -7.66
CA ARG A 159 -4.73 21.09 -7.62
C ARG A 159 -3.81 20.74 -6.45
N ILE A 160 -4.05 21.32 -5.27
CA ILE A 160 -3.16 21.17 -4.09
C ILE A 160 -3.06 19.71 -3.63
N HIS A 161 -4.09 18.90 -3.86
CA HIS A 161 -4.05 17.46 -3.57
C HIS A 161 -2.88 16.76 -4.26
N ASP A 162 -2.63 17.08 -5.53
CA ASP A 162 -1.61 16.49 -6.40
C ASP A 162 -0.33 17.33 -6.45
N ALA A 163 -0.29 18.46 -5.75
CA ALA A 163 0.83 19.39 -5.84
C ALA A 163 2.13 18.74 -5.32
N PRO A 164 3.29 19.12 -5.91
CA PRO A 164 4.60 18.70 -5.44
C PRO A 164 4.83 19.02 -3.96
N TYR A 165 5.76 18.28 -3.34
CA TYR A 165 6.09 18.46 -1.93
C TYR A 165 6.42 19.92 -1.60
N GLU A 166 7.16 20.59 -2.48
CA GLU A 166 7.66 21.95 -2.32
C GLU A 166 6.52 22.96 -2.16
N ILE A 167 5.42 22.75 -2.90
CA ILE A 167 4.24 23.61 -2.85
C ILE A 167 3.49 23.41 -1.54
N VAL A 168 3.29 22.15 -1.15
CA VAL A 168 2.60 21.79 0.10
C VAL A 168 3.41 22.30 1.30
N PHE A 169 4.73 22.13 1.26
CA PHE A 169 5.66 22.66 2.24
C PHE A 169 5.53 24.18 2.35
N ALA A 170 5.57 24.91 1.22
CA ALA A 170 5.43 26.37 1.22
C ALA A 170 4.11 26.83 1.86
N PHE A 171 2.97 26.20 1.54
CA PHE A 171 1.68 26.51 2.19
C PHE A 171 1.71 26.27 3.71
N ASN A 172 2.24 25.13 4.15
CA ASN A 172 2.29 24.77 5.55
C ASN A 172 3.24 25.69 6.33
N THR A 173 4.47 25.88 5.83
CA THR A 173 5.46 26.77 6.43
C THR A 173 4.96 28.20 6.49
N ARG A 174 4.31 28.70 5.42
CA ARG A 174 3.72 30.04 5.40
C ARG A 174 2.67 30.25 6.48
N SER A 175 1.81 29.24 6.69
CA SER A 175 0.82 29.24 7.77
C SER A 175 1.53 29.24 9.14
N ASP A 176 2.52 28.37 9.33
CA ASP A 176 3.21 28.26 10.63
C ASP A 176 3.95 29.55 11.00
N MET A 177 4.55 30.26 10.04
CA MET A 177 5.16 31.57 10.28
C MET A 177 4.16 32.60 10.84
N GLY A 178 2.89 32.52 10.44
CA GLY A 178 1.83 33.42 10.90
C GLY A 178 1.26 33.04 12.27
N TYR A 179 1.21 31.75 12.59
CA TYR A 179 0.31 31.25 13.65
C TYR A 179 0.94 30.29 14.65
N LEU A 180 2.09 29.67 14.33
CA LEU A 180 2.77 28.78 15.25
C LEU A 180 3.59 29.61 16.24
N HIS A 181 3.41 29.34 17.54
CA HIS A 181 4.05 30.10 18.62
C HIS A 181 5.58 30.16 18.48
N ALA A 182 6.21 29.08 17.99
CA ALA A 182 7.66 28.99 17.81
C ALA A 182 8.26 30.11 16.93
N TYR A 183 7.52 30.59 15.92
CA TYR A 183 8.02 31.58 14.96
C TYR A 183 7.69 33.03 15.33
N GLN A 184 6.95 33.25 16.41
CA GLN A 184 6.53 34.60 16.83
C GLN A 184 7.62 35.37 17.60
N SER A 185 8.68 34.68 18.05
CA SER A 185 9.80 35.28 18.77
C SER A 185 10.75 36.09 17.87
N SER A 186 10.72 35.86 16.55
CA SER A 186 11.57 36.56 15.58
C SER A 186 10.76 37.06 14.37
N ALA A 187 10.12 38.21 14.53
CA ALA A 187 9.26 38.81 13.51
C ALA A 187 9.97 39.01 12.16
N HIS A 188 11.24 39.41 12.17
CA HIS A 188 12.01 39.63 10.95
C HIS A 188 12.31 38.33 10.19
N LYS A 189 12.72 37.28 10.91
CA LYS A 189 12.97 35.95 10.34
C LYS A 189 11.67 35.35 9.79
N SER A 190 10.59 35.40 10.57
CA SER A 190 9.26 34.92 10.15
C SER A 190 8.76 35.65 8.89
N THR A 191 8.90 36.97 8.83
CA THR A 191 8.49 37.77 7.66
C THR A 191 9.28 37.41 6.41
N THR A 192 10.60 37.22 6.54
CA THR A 192 11.48 36.84 5.42
C THR A 192 11.10 35.46 4.86
N LEU A 193 10.94 34.47 5.75
CA LEU A 193 10.54 33.11 5.38
C LEU A 193 9.14 33.07 4.78
N ALA A 194 8.20 33.85 5.32
CA ALA A 194 6.87 34.01 4.77
C ALA A 194 6.91 34.54 3.33
N GLY A 195 7.73 35.56 3.06
CA GLY A 195 7.92 36.11 1.71
C GLY A 195 8.44 35.07 0.72
N MET A 196 9.43 34.27 1.12
CA MET A 196 9.96 33.19 0.28
C MET A 196 8.89 32.13 -0.04
N CYS A 197 8.04 31.78 0.93
CA CYS A 197 6.92 30.87 0.70
C CYS A 197 5.87 31.49 -0.24
N ASP A 198 5.56 32.78 -0.07
CA ASP A 198 4.60 33.51 -0.90
C ASP A 198 5.05 33.56 -2.36
N GLU A 199 6.35 33.68 -2.64
CA GLU A 199 6.91 33.56 -3.99
C GLU A 199 6.66 32.18 -4.61
N ILE A 200 6.94 31.10 -3.86
CA ILE A 200 6.73 29.72 -4.33
C ILE A 200 5.24 29.47 -4.64
N ILE A 201 4.36 29.91 -3.73
CA ILE A 201 2.91 29.79 -3.89
C ILE A 201 2.42 30.58 -5.11
N THR A 202 2.99 31.76 -5.36
CA THR A 202 2.63 32.61 -6.51
C THR A 202 3.02 31.95 -7.83
N GLU A 203 4.26 31.47 -7.95
CA GLU A 203 4.73 30.72 -9.13
C GLU A 203 3.86 29.50 -9.42
N TRP A 204 3.40 28.78 -8.38
CA TRP A 204 2.46 27.67 -8.56
C TRP A 204 1.10 28.12 -9.09
N LYS A 205 0.54 29.19 -8.51
CA LYS A 205 -0.75 29.74 -8.95
C LYS A 205 -0.71 30.17 -10.41
N GLU A 206 0.37 30.82 -10.83
CA GLU A 206 0.58 31.24 -12.21
C GLU A 206 0.70 30.03 -13.15
N HIS A 207 1.52 29.03 -12.78
CA HIS A 207 1.68 27.81 -13.57
C HIS A 207 0.36 27.05 -13.78
N ILE A 208 -0.46 26.92 -12.74
CA ILE A 208 -1.76 26.22 -12.83
C ILE A 208 -2.81 27.05 -13.59
N SER A 209 -2.74 28.38 -13.52
CA SER A 209 -3.71 29.27 -14.17
C SER A 209 -3.44 29.45 -15.67
N ALA A 210 -2.20 29.28 -16.12
CA ALA A 210 -1.77 29.37 -17.52
C ALA A 210 -1.03 28.10 -17.98
N PRO A 211 -1.69 26.92 -17.99
CA PRO A 211 -1.03 25.67 -18.32
C PRO A 211 -0.56 25.67 -19.79
N GLY A 212 0.75 25.53 -19.98
CA GLY A 212 1.38 25.45 -21.31
C GLY A 212 2.03 26.75 -21.81
N GLU A 213 1.89 27.87 -21.08
CA GLU A 213 2.62 29.11 -21.42
C GLU A 213 4.06 29.13 -20.90
N ARG A 214 4.30 28.43 -19.78
CA ARG A 214 5.61 28.35 -19.13
C ARG A 214 5.80 27.02 -18.42
N ASP A 215 6.95 26.40 -18.62
CA ASP A 215 7.35 25.21 -17.87
C ASP A 215 7.46 25.55 -16.38
N TYR A 216 6.96 24.65 -15.53
CA TYR A 216 7.09 24.79 -14.08
C TYR A 216 8.58 24.76 -13.70
N PRO A 217 9.14 25.81 -13.06
CA PRO A 217 10.58 25.91 -12.81
C PRO A 217 11.00 25.06 -11.60
N ARG A 218 10.81 23.74 -11.70
CA ARG A 218 10.94 22.78 -10.59
C ARG A 218 12.27 22.92 -9.82
N ALA A 219 13.40 22.91 -10.53
CA ALA A 219 14.72 23.02 -9.90
C ALA A 219 14.92 24.34 -9.12
N VAL A 220 14.31 25.44 -9.60
CA VAL A 220 14.36 26.74 -8.92
C VAL A 220 13.52 26.69 -7.64
N ILE A 221 12.34 26.07 -7.70
CA ILE A 221 11.46 25.92 -6.54
C ILE A 221 12.09 24.99 -5.48
N GLU A 222 12.68 23.87 -5.90
CA GLU A 222 13.41 22.95 -5.02
C GLU A 222 14.55 23.68 -4.28
N ALA A 223 15.38 24.45 -5.00
CA ALA A 223 16.45 25.24 -4.39
C ALA A 223 15.93 26.31 -3.40
N LYS A 224 14.78 26.95 -3.70
CA LYS A 224 14.14 27.90 -2.76
C LYS A 224 13.67 27.18 -1.49
N VAL A 225 13.10 25.99 -1.60
CA VAL A 225 12.66 25.19 -0.44
C VAL A 225 13.86 24.76 0.41
N GLU A 226 14.95 24.31 -0.20
CA GLU A 226 16.19 23.98 0.52
C GLU A 226 16.72 25.18 1.30
N GLN A 227 16.71 26.37 0.68
CA GLN A 227 17.11 27.60 1.36
C GLN A 227 16.21 27.92 2.56
N ILE A 228 14.88 27.76 2.42
CA ILE A 228 13.94 27.93 3.54
C ILE A 228 14.29 26.94 4.65
N GLN A 229 14.50 25.67 4.34
CA GLN A 229 14.81 24.62 5.32
C GLN A 229 16.12 24.89 6.09
N LEU A 230 17.15 25.42 5.43
CA LEU A 230 18.39 25.83 6.08
C LEU A 230 18.20 27.01 7.05
N LEU A 231 17.18 27.82 6.79
CA LEU A 231 16.88 29.00 7.60
C LEU A 231 15.89 28.71 8.72
N LEU A 232 15.12 27.61 8.70
CA LEU A 232 14.19 27.25 9.78
C LEU A 232 14.95 26.93 11.07
#